data_AF-A0AAE3TMU5-F1
#
_entry.id   AF-A0AAE3TMU5-F1
#
_cell.length_a   1.000
_cell.length_b   1.000
_cell.length_c   1.000
_cell.angle_alpha   90.00
_cell.angle_beta   90.00
_cell.angle_gamma   90.00
#
_symmetry.space_group_name_H-M   'P 1'
#
loop_
_entity.id
_entity.type
_entity.pdbx_description
1 polymer ?
#
loop_
_entity_poly.entity_id
_entity_poly.type
_entity_poly.pdbx_seq_one_letter_code
_entity_poly.pdbx_strand_id
1 'polypeptide(L)'
;MTGMKEGAGEDPFADDSNPSSSGTSTGTADASPSSEPETESEPVDTSPKEDSGRPSAVQIPYKFRRDGVQDGRDRVPLFLKAETKRGERDALRELEDRFGDDVSLTDLREALMKTGLEHLDEVEEHLEAWGYGMSFDE
;
A
#
# COMPACT_ATOMS: atom_id res chain seq x y z
N MET A 1 19.03 -48.36 38.63
CA MET A 1 20.13 -47.41 38.41
C MET A 1 19.73 -46.55 37.23
N THR A 2 19.19 -45.36 37.51
CA THR A 2 19.84 -44.03 37.32
C THR A 2 19.92 -43.64 35.84
N GLY A 3 19.30 -42.55 35.37
CA GLY A 3 18.66 -41.48 36.10
C GLY A 3 18.03 -40.45 35.16
N MET A 4 17.21 -39.62 35.78
CA MET A 4 16.69 -38.36 35.29
C MET A 4 17.83 -37.44 34.83
N LYS A 5 17.53 -36.56 33.87
CA LYS A 5 18.05 -35.19 33.91
C LYS A 5 16.89 -34.22 33.72
N GLU A 6 16.67 -33.46 34.77
CA GLU A 6 15.69 -32.39 34.93
C GLU A 6 16.08 -31.16 34.12
N GLY A 7 15.05 -30.35 33.83
CA GLY A 7 15.14 -28.89 33.73
C GLY A 7 15.49 -28.35 32.35
N ALA A 8 15.00 -27.20 31.94
CA ALA A 8 14.03 -26.27 32.50
C ALA A 8 13.59 -25.39 31.33
N GLY A 9 12.29 -25.28 31.14
CA GLY A 9 11.67 -24.43 30.13
C GLY A 9 10.31 -24.06 30.67
N GLU A 10 10.33 -23.49 31.87
CA GLU A 10 9.19 -22.83 32.50
C GLU A 10 8.64 -21.76 31.55
N ASP A 11 7.36 -21.92 31.18
CA ASP A 11 6.63 -21.01 30.31
C ASP A 11 6.45 -19.66 31.02
N PRO A 12 7.09 -18.58 30.54
CA PRO A 12 7.03 -17.28 31.20
C PRO A 12 5.68 -16.57 31.04
N PHE A 13 4.70 -17.20 30.39
CA PHE A 13 3.35 -16.68 30.20
C PHE A 13 2.25 -17.55 30.83
N ALA A 14 2.62 -18.59 31.59
CA ALA A 14 1.65 -19.39 32.33
C ALA A 14 1.15 -18.63 33.57
N ASP A 15 0.14 -17.78 33.37
CA ASP A 15 -0.69 -17.26 34.47
C ASP A 15 -1.61 -18.40 34.95
N ASP A 16 -1.19 -19.01 36.05
CA ASP A 16 -1.92 -20.06 36.77
C ASP A 16 -3.01 -19.42 37.62
N SER A 17 -4.25 -19.48 37.15
CA SER A 17 -5.44 -19.43 38.01
C SER A 17 -6.67 -19.96 37.30
N ASN A 18 -7.01 -21.21 37.59
CA ASN A 18 -8.38 -21.70 37.54
C ASN A 18 -8.59 -22.52 38.82
N PRO A 19 -9.71 -22.36 39.55
CA PRO A 19 -10.77 -23.34 39.27
C PRO A 19 -12.23 -22.91 39.56
N SER A 20 -13.13 -23.55 38.81
CA SER A 20 -14.41 -24.13 39.24
C SER A 20 -15.71 -23.29 39.23
N SER A 21 -16.60 -23.72 38.32
CA SER A 21 -18.04 -24.06 38.53
C SER A 21 -19.09 -23.00 38.92
N SER A 22 -20.18 -23.04 38.12
CA SER A 22 -21.59 -22.81 38.48
C SER A 22 -22.22 -21.44 38.16
N GLY A 23 -23.29 -21.50 37.35
CA GLY A 23 -24.57 -20.86 37.66
C GLY A 23 -24.78 -19.35 37.37
N THR A 24 -25.64 -19.09 36.38
CA THR A 24 -26.87 -18.27 36.54
C THR A 24 -26.78 -16.75 36.81
N SER A 25 -27.32 -16.00 35.83
CA SER A 25 -28.16 -14.78 35.93
C SER A 25 -27.59 -13.35 35.92
N THR A 26 -28.32 -12.55 35.12
CA THR A 26 -28.66 -11.10 35.22
C THR A 26 -27.52 -10.09 34.98
N GLY A 27 -27.61 -9.24 33.94
CA GLY A 27 -28.34 -7.95 33.94
C GLY A 27 -27.34 -6.85 34.36
N THR A 28 -27.10 -5.74 33.66
CA THR A 28 -27.99 -4.75 33.05
C THR A 28 -27.15 -3.74 32.24
N ALA A 29 -27.81 -3.05 31.30
CA ALA A 29 -27.30 -2.03 30.39
C ALA A 29 -26.79 -0.73 31.03
N ASP A 30 -25.96 0.01 30.28
CA ASP A 30 -25.95 1.49 30.13
C ASP A 30 -25.10 1.81 28.88
N ALA A 31 -25.62 2.21 27.70
CA ALA A 31 -26.07 3.56 27.29
C ALA A 31 -25.07 4.66 27.70
N SER A 32 -24.52 5.54 26.86
CA SER A 32 -24.97 6.18 25.62
C SER A 32 -23.79 6.93 24.95
N PRO A 33 -23.93 7.45 23.70
CA PRO A 33 -22.87 8.02 22.87
C PRO A 33 -22.74 9.55 23.01
N SER A 34 -21.59 10.13 22.64
CA SER A 34 -21.40 11.58 22.51
C SER A 34 -20.66 11.85 21.20
N SER A 35 -21.38 12.06 20.09
CA SER A 35 -21.89 13.34 19.58
C SER A 35 -20.79 14.31 19.13
N GLU A 36 -20.69 14.43 17.81
CA GLU A 36 -19.99 15.44 17.02
C GLU A 36 -20.61 16.84 17.22
N PRO A 37 -19.85 17.93 17.06
CA PRO A 37 -20.43 19.21 16.71
C PRO A 37 -20.24 19.50 15.22
N GLU A 38 -21.37 19.57 14.51
CA GLU A 38 -21.52 20.27 13.23
C GLU A 38 -21.19 21.76 13.42
N THR A 39 -20.44 22.33 12.48
CA THR A 39 -20.30 23.79 12.37
C THR A 39 -20.69 24.19 10.95
N GLU A 40 -21.92 24.66 10.84
CA GLU A 40 -22.48 25.34 9.68
C GLU A 40 -21.96 26.80 9.67
N SER A 41 -21.50 27.26 8.53
CA SER A 41 -21.17 28.69 8.31
C SER A 41 -21.53 29.05 6.87
N GLU A 42 -22.40 30.06 6.77
CA GLU A 42 -23.02 30.58 5.55
C GLU A 42 -22.02 31.17 4.52
N PRO A 43 -22.41 31.30 3.24
CA PRO A 43 -21.51 31.68 2.15
C PRO A 43 -21.22 33.19 2.11
N VAL A 44 -19.95 33.54 1.97
CA VAL A 44 -19.50 34.92 1.71
C VAL A 44 -19.43 35.14 0.19
N ASP A 45 -20.38 35.90 -0.35
CA ASP A 45 -20.33 36.44 -1.71
C ASP A 45 -19.24 37.51 -1.83
N THR A 46 -18.20 37.22 -2.61
CA THR A 46 -17.19 38.20 -3.04
C THR A 46 -16.72 37.89 -4.46
N SER A 47 -17.48 38.34 -5.46
CA SER A 47 -16.88 38.83 -6.72
C SER A 47 -16.59 40.33 -6.54
N PRO A 48 -15.55 40.98 -7.13
CA PRO A 48 -14.79 40.63 -8.33
C PRO A 48 -13.26 40.85 -8.22
N LYS A 49 -12.47 40.32 -9.17
CA LYS A 49 -11.32 41.00 -9.82
C LYS A 49 -10.61 40.06 -10.80
N GLU A 50 -10.44 40.56 -12.01
CA GLU A 50 -9.54 40.02 -13.02
C GLU A 50 -8.13 39.98 -12.44
N ASP A 51 -7.65 38.78 -12.09
CA ASP A 51 -6.29 38.57 -11.58
C ASP A 51 -5.35 38.29 -12.76
N SER A 52 -4.93 39.38 -13.38
CA SER A 52 -3.77 39.43 -14.25
C SER A 52 -2.52 38.94 -13.50
N GLY A 53 -2.11 37.70 -13.77
CA GLY A 53 -0.80 37.17 -13.38
C GLY A 53 -0.81 36.30 -12.13
N ARG A 54 -1.58 35.20 -12.11
CA ARG A 54 -1.32 34.11 -11.16
C ARG A 54 0.12 33.61 -11.37
N PRO A 55 1.01 33.66 -10.35
CA PRO A 55 2.27 32.97 -10.44
C PRO A 55 1.96 31.50 -10.70
N SER A 56 2.59 30.89 -11.71
CA SER A 56 2.47 29.46 -11.96
C SER A 56 2.68 28.73 -10.64
N ALA A 57 1.62 28.11 -10.12
CA ALA A 57 1.67 27.42 -8.84
C ALA A 57 2.85 26.44 -8.90
N VAL A 58 3.84 26.62 -8.02
CA VAL A 58 5.01 25.76 -7.97
C VAL A 58 4.53 24.34 -7.73
N GLN A 59 4.61 23.50 -8.76
CA GLN A 59 4.15 22.12 -8.64
C GLN A 59 5.21 21.32 -7.89
N ILE A 60 4.96 21.10 -6.60
CA ILE A 60 5.82 20.26 -5.76
C ILE A 60 5.83 18.83 -6.34
N PRO A 61 7.02 18.25 -6.61
CA PRO A 61 7.12 16.90 -7.16
C PRO A 61 6.43 15.84 -6.27
N TYR A 62 5.92 14.79 -6.91
CA TYR A 62 5.06 13.81 -6.23
C TYR A 62 5.70 13.14 -5.01
N LYS A 63 7.02 12.85 -5.01
CA LYS A 63 7.74 12.25 -3.87
C LYS A 63 7.61 13.10 -2.59
N PHE A 64 7.51 14.43 -2.70
CA PHE A 64 7.52 15.36 -1.57
C PHE A 64 6.13 15.79 -1.09
N ARG A 65 5.08 15.51 -1.85
CA ARG A 65 3.70 15.91 -1.50
C ARG A 65 2.86 14.80 -0.86
N ARG A 66 3.36 13.56 -0.85
CA ARG A 66 2.65 12.38 -0.36
C ARG A 66 3.01 12.07 1.09
N ASP A 67 2.08 11.48 1.84
CA ASP A 67 2.32 11.07 3.23
C ASP A 67 3.07 9.72 3.33
N GLY A 68 3.02 8.92 2.28
CA GLY A 68 3.72 7.64 2.21
C GLY A 68 3.70 7.06 0.80
N VAL A 69 4.43 5.96 0.59
CA VAL A 69 4.53 5.36 -0.75
C VAL A 69 3.20 4.80 -1.26
N GLN A 70 2.28 4.43 -0.37
CA GLN A 70 0.96 3.90 -0.74
C GLN A 70 -0.11 4.99 -0.83
N ASP A 71 0.22 6.24 -0.52
CA ASP A 71 -0.74 7.34 -0.44
C ASP A 71 -1.39 7.62 -1.80
N GLY A 72 -2.73 7.69 -1.78
CA GLY A 72 -3.57 7.89 -2.95
C GLY A 72 -3.54 6.76 -3.98
N ARG A 73 -3.20 5.52 -3.60
CA ARG A 73 -3.10 4.38 -4.52
C ARG A 73 -4.08 3.24 -4.20
N ASP A 74 -4.58 2.64 -5.26
CA ASP A 74 -5.30 1.37 -5.18
C ASP A 74 -4.32 0.19 -5.04
N ARG A 75 -4.71 -0.81 -4.24
CA ARG A 75 -3.92 -2.03 -4.09
C ARG A 75 -4.15 -2.96 -5.28
N VAL A 76 -3.08 -3.26 -6.02
CA VAL A 76 -3.11 -4.21 -7.15
C VAL A 76 -2.16 -5.38 -6.87
N PRO A 77 -2.66 -6.62 -6.71
CA PRO A 77 -1.80 -7.79 -6.60
C PRO A 77 -1.22 -8.15 -7.98
N LEU A 78 0.11 -8.23 -8.08
CA LEU A 78 0.82 -8.51 -9.34
C LEU A 78 1.72 -9.75 -9.21
N PHE A 79 1.51 -10.74 -10.06
CA PHE A 79 2.35 -11.92 -10.19
C PHE A 79 3.25 -11.81 -11.41
N LEU A 80 4.56 -11.96 -11.19
CA LEU A 80 5.57 -11.82 -12.25
C LEU A 80 6.25 -13.16 -12.51
N LYS A 81 6.56 -13.44 -13.79
CA LYS A 81 7.48 -14.52 -14.16
C LYS A 81 8.86 -14.25 -13.55
N ALA A 82 9.63 -15.31 -13.28
CA ALA A 82 10.91 -15.21 -12.56
C ALA A 82 11.92 -14.28 -13.26
N GLU A 83 11.93 -14.27 -14.59
CA GLU A 83 12.77 -13.38 -15.39
C GLU A 83 12.39 -11.91 -15.19
N THR A 84 11.12 -11.56 -15.37
CA THR A 84 10.61 -10.20 -15.14
C THR A 84 10.88 -9.73 -13.71
N LYS A 85 10.74 -10.63 -12.71
CA LYS A 85 11.03 -10.29 -11.32
C LYS A 85 12.52 -10.01 -11.05
N ARG A 86 13.43 -10.64 -11.80
CA ARG A 86 14.86 -10.30 -11.74
C ARG A 86 15.11 -8.96 -12.43
N GLY A 87 14.57 -8.74 -13.62
CA GLY A 87 14.65 -7.47 -14.33
C GLY A 87 14.17 -6.28 -13.49
N GLU A 88 13.08 -6.44 -12.74
CA GLU A 88 12.61 -5.41 -11.79
C GLU A 88 13.66 -5.06 -10.71
N ARG A 89 14.37 -6.07 -10.17
CA ARG A 89 15.41 -5.86 -9.17
C ARG A 89 16.64 -5.17 -9.78
N ASP A 90 17.00 -5.55 -11.00
CA ASP A 90 18.15 -4.98 -11.69
C ASP A 90 17.88 -3.53 -12.08
N ALA A 91 16.69 -3.23 -12.61
CA ALA A 91 16.23 -1.87 -12.89
C ALA A 91 16.18 -0.99 -11.64
N LEU A 92 15.74 -1.54 -10.49
CA LEU A 92 15.74 -0.82 -9.23
C LEU A 92 17.14 -0.35 -8.85
N ARG A 93 18.10 -1.29 -8.82
CA ARG A 93 19.50 -0.99 -8.48
C ARG A 93 20.10 0.02 -9.44
N GLU A 94 19.88 -0.15 -10.74
CA GLU A 94 20.39 0.77 -11.76
C GLU A 94 19.83 2.19 -11.58
N LEU A 95 18.55 2.33 -11.21
CA LEU A 95 17.95 3.64 -10.95
C LEU A 95 18.47 4.26 -9.66
N GLU A 96 18.62 3.47 -8.58
CA GLU A 96 19.21 3.93 -7.32
C GLU A 96 20.64 4.44 -7.53
N ASP A 97 21.45 3.69 -8.28
CA ASP A 97 22.82 4.09 -8.63
C ASP A 97 22.85 5.39 -9.45
N ARG A 98 21.92 5.55 -10.41
CA ARG A 98 21.84 6.75 -11.24
C ARG A 98 21.37 7.99 -10.49
N PHE A 99 20.41 7.83 -9.57
CA PHE A 99 19.92 8.94 -8.76
C PHE A 99 20.85 9.25 -7.57
N GLY A 100 21.65 8.28 -7.13
CA GLY A 100 22.41 8.37 -5.89
C GLY A 100 21.51 8.45 -4.65
N ASP A 101 20.30 7.89 -4.74
CA ASP A 101 19.28 7.89 -3.68
C ASP A 101 18.39 6.64 -3.80
N ASP A 102 17.74 6.27 -2.71
CA ASP A 102 16.83 5.13 -2.66
C ASP A 102 15.57 5.38 -3.52
N VAL A 103 15.17 4.35 -4.26
CA VAL A 103 13.95 4.35 -5.07
C VAL A 103 12.97 3.37 -4.45
N SER A 104 11.74 3.81 -4.20
CA SER A 104 10.75 2.87 -3.69
C SER A 104 10.35 1.88 -4.78
N LEU A 105 10.35 0.58 -4.47
CA LEU A 105 9.86 -0.45 -5.39
C LEU A 105 8.42 -0.18 -5.87
N THR A 106 7.56 0.38 -5.02
CA THR A 106 6.19 0.73 -5.42
C THR A 106 6.19 1.87 -6.44
N ASP A 107 7.10 2.84 -6.33
CA ASP A 107 7.25 3.92 -7.31
C ASP A 107 7.83 3.44 -8.62
N LEU A 108 8.82 2.55 -8.54
CA LEU A 108 9.37 1.90 -9.72
C LEU A 108 8.28 1.16 -10.51
N ARG A 109 7.45 0.37 -9.83
CA ARG A 109 6.35 -0.37 -10.47
C ARG A 109 5.33 0.55 -11.14
N GLU A 110 4.93 1.61 -10.44
CA GLU A 110 4.03 2.63 -10.98
C GLU A 110 4.63 3.30 -12.22
N ALA A 111 5.92 3.66 -12.17
CA ALA A 111 6.63 4.28 -13.28
C ALA A 111 6.72 3.33 -14.49
N LEU A 112 7.13 2.07 -14.27
CA LEU A 112 7.17 1.04 -15.31
C LEU A 112 5.79 0.80 -15.92
N MET A 113 4.74 0.77 -15.10
CA MET A 113 3.36 0.62 -15.58
C MET A 113 2.93 1.82 -16.44
N LYS A 114 3.22 3.05 -16.00
CA LYS A 114 2.94 4.26 -16.79
C LYS A 114 3.67 4.26 -18.11
N THR A 115 4.97 3.94 -18.10
CA THR A 115 5.74 3.81 -19.34
C THR A 115 5.11 2.77 -20.27
N GLY A 116 4.74 1.59 -19.76
CA GLY A 116 4.06 0.57 -20.58
C GLY A 116 2.72 1.05 -21.16
N LEU A 117 1.92 1.79 -20.38
CA LEU A 117 0.66 2.38 -20.86
C LEU A 117 0.87 3.46 -21.94
N GLU A 118 2.02 4.15 -21.91
CA GLU A 118 2.41 5.16 -22.90
C GLU A 118 3.05 4.56 -24.17
N HIS A 119 3.54 3.31 -24.10
CA HIS A 119 4.25 2.61 -25.17
C HIS A 119 3.58 1.28 -25.50
N LEU A 120 2.30 1.33 -25.90
CA LEU A 120 1.50 0.13 -26.13
C LEU A 120 2.04 -0.77 -27.26
N ASP A 121 2.73 -0.19 -28.25
CA ASP A 121 3.32 -0.96 -29.35
C ASP A 121 4.37 -1.96 -28.82
N GLU A 122 5.24 -1.54 -27.89
CA GLU A 122 6.23 -2.43 -27.26
C GLU A 122 5.56 -3.48 -26.35
N VAL A 123 4.46 -3.11 -25.70
CA VAL A 123 3.65 -4.05 -24.91
C VAL A 123 3.01 -5.10 -25.81
N GLU A 124 2.50 -4.71 -26.97
CA GLU A 124 1.93 -5.60 -27.98
C GLU A 124 2.97 -6.62 -28.45
N GLU A 125 4.19 -6.21 -28.77
CA GLU A 125 5.27 -7.13 -29.15
C GLU A 125 5.52 -8.22 -28.09
N HIS A 126 5.51 -7.84 -26.81
CA HIS A 126 5.65 -8.82 -25.72
C HIS A 126 4.45 -9.78 -25.63
N LEU A 127 3.23 -9.29 -25.84
CA LEU A 127 2.02 -10.10 -25.83
C LEU A 127 1.97 -11.05 -27.03
N GLU A 128 2.28 -10.57 -28.23
CA GLU A 128 2.40 -11.39 -29.43
C GLU A 128 3.45 -12.49 -29.25
N ALA A 129 4.61 -12.17 -28.67
CA ALA A 129 5.63 -13.17 -28.35
C ALA A 129 5.15 -14.23 -27.35
N TRP A 130 4.15 -13.92 -26.52
CA TRP A 130 3.47 -14.89 -25.64
C TRP A 130 2.34 -15.66 -26.33
N GLY A 131 2.05 -15.34 -27.60
CA GLY A 131 1.04 -16.01 -28.42
C GLY A 131 -0.32 -15.32 -28.43
N TYR A 132 -0.45 -14.12 -27.87
CA TYR A 132 -1.68 -13.34 -28.06
C TYR A 132 -1.84 -12.97 -29.54
N GLY A 133 -3.09 -12.97 -30.04
CA GLY A 133 -3.39 -12.68 -31.45
C GLY A 133 -3.15 -13.86 -32.41
N MET A 134 -2.54 -14.96 -31.96
CA MET A 134 -2.35 -16.14 -32.80
C MET A 134 -3.62 -17.02 -32.81
N SER A 135 -4.13 -17.33 -34.00
CA SER A 135 -5.08 -18.42 -34.21
C SER A 135 -4.37 -19.61 -34.84
N PHE A 136 -4.74 -20.81 -34.40
CA PHE A 136 -4.36 -22.06 -35.03
C PHE A 136 -5.60 -22.58 -35.73
N ASP A 137 -5.92 -22.03 -36.91
CA ASP A 137 -6.97 -22.62 -37.74
C ASP A 137 -6.47 -23.97 -38.30
N GLU A 138 -7.33 -24.99 -38.21
CA GLU A 138 -7.07 -26.42 -38.46
C GLU A 138 -7.09 -26.80 -39.96
#